data_AF-A0A7C3BDN2-F1
#
_entry.id   AF-A0A7C3BDN2-F1
#
_cell.length_a   1.000
_cell.length_b   1.000
_cell.length_c   1.000
_cell.angle_alpha   90.00
_cell.angle_beta   90.00
_cell.angle_gamma   90.00
#
_symmetry.space_group_name_H-M   'P 1'
#
loop_
_entity.id
_entity.type
_entity.pdbx_description
1 polymer ?
#
loop_
_entity_poly.entity_id
_entity_poly.type
_entity_poly.pdbx_seq_one_letter_code
_entity_poly.pdbx_strand_id
1 'polypeptide(L)'
;MVIKHAFPIIAFPILLTIGVVLIPIVPDYSNHVLAAEAAEQTGRWLAGHLISAAAFGLSVWAASEIMAELRHRGSKPEPTPLLLISLGAALYAAGLGADGIAPVALNVSGNSPLAFLDGGIWVTGVFILATLLFGVGLIGLTRSAIRGGIITGIWRYIVFGSAIALMVVPAIPSGYGLFGEALAALGVFIPMGFSMARPN
;
A
#
# COMPACT_ATOMS: atom_id res chain seq x y z
N MET A 1 -18.33 -13.47 20.91
CA MET A 1 -17.53 -12.27 21.22
C MET A 1 -17.33 -11.51 19.91
N VAL A 2 -17.93 -10.33 19.76
CA VAL A 2 -17.92 -9.58 18.49
C VAL A 2 -16.56 -8.93 18.33
N ILE A 3 -15.74 -9.48 17.45
CA ILE A 3 -14.49 -8.88 17.03
C ILE A 3 -14.86 -7.69 16.12
N LYS A 4 -15.02 -6.50 16.71
CA LYS A 4 -15.14 -5.24 15.98
C LYS A 4 -13.74 -4.78 15.58
N HIS A 5 -13.21 -5.30 14.47
CA HIS A 5 -11.85 -4.95 14.01
C HIS A 5 -11.87 -4.28 12.62
N ALA A 6 -12.79 -3.32 12.43
CA ALA A 6 -12.78 -2.44 11.26
C ALA A 6 -11.67 -1.37 11.31
N PHE A 7 -11.07 -1.14 12.48
CA PHE A 7 -10.03 -0.13 12.69
C PHE A 7 -8.82 -0.30 11.75
N PRO A 8 -8.09 -1.43 11.72
CA PRO A 8 -6.93 -1.57 10.84
C PRO A 8 -7.30 -1.49 9.35
N ILE A 9 -8.50 -1.95 9.00
CA ILE A 9 -9.03 -1.90 7.63
C ILE A 9 -9.22 -0.45 7.17
N ILE A 10 -9.78 0.42 8.01
CA ILE A 10 -9.99 1.83 7.68
C ILE A 10 -8.71 2.65 7.86
N ALA A 11 -7.91 2.35 8.87
CA ALA A 11 -6.69 3.09 9.19
C ALA A 11 -5.60 2.90 8.14
N PHE A 12 -5.48 1.72 7.53
CA PHE A 12 -4.51 1.47 6.46
C PHE A 12 -4.57 2.50 5.32
N PRO A 13 -5.68 2.60 4.55
CA PRO A 13 -5.72 3.49 3.39
C PRO A 13 -5.63 4.98 3.79
N ILE A 14 -6.07 5.34 5.01
CA ILE A 14 -5.93 6.70 5.54
C ILE A 14 -4.45 7.03 5.79
N LEU A 15 -3.72 6.15 6.50
CA LEU A 15 -2.30 6.35 6.75
C LEU A 15 -1.51 6.37 5.44
N LEU A 16 -1.82 5.49 4.49
CA LEU A 16 -1.18 5.50 3.18
C LEU A 16 -1.42 6.83 2.46
N THR A 17 -2.65 7.36 2.50
CA THR A 17 -2.98 8.65 1.89
C THR A 17 -2.20 9.80 2.54
N ILE A 18 -2.08 9.81 3.87
CA ILE A 18 -1.29 10.80 4.60
C ILE A 18 0.19 10.73 4.19
N GLY A 19 0.76 9.52 4.14
CA GLY A 19 2.14 9.31 3.72
C GLY A 19 2.40 9.84 2.31
N VAL A 20 1.56 9.44 1.34
CA VAL A 20 1.67 9.88 -0.06
C VAL A 20 1.55 11.41 -0.20
N VAL A 21 0.61 12.06 0.50
CA VAL A 21 0.45 13.53 0.44
C VAL A 21 1.68 14.28 0.99
N LEU A 22 2.39 13.67 1.95
CA LEU A 22 3.60 14.27 2.52
C LEU A 22 4.80 14.17 1.57
N ILE A 23 4.91 13.10 0.79
CA ILE A 23 5.97 12.92 -0.22
C ILE A 23 5.87 14.06 -1.25
N PRO A 24 6.93 14.85 -1.46
CA PRO A 24 6.94 15.87 -2.50
C PRO A 24 6.69 15.25 -3.88
N ILE A 25 5.86 15.91 -4.70
CA ILE A 25 5.47 15.38 -6.01
C ILE A 25 6.70 15.32 -6.92
N VAL A 26 7.09 14.11 -7.32
CA VAL A 26 8.08 13.88 -8.38
C VAL A 26 7.33 13.65 -9.69
N PRO A 27 7.46 14.53 -10.70
CA PRO A 27 6.73 14.39 -11.96
C PRO A 27 7.09 13.11 -12.73
N ASP A 28 8.35 12.70 -12.63
CA ASP A 28 8.90 11.54 -13.31
C ASP A 28 10.03 10.92 -12.47
N TYR A 29 9.76 9.76 -11.87
CA TYR A 29 10.73 9.02 -11.06
C TYR A 29 11.83 8.36 -11.91
N SER A 30 11.67 8.27 -13.24
CA SER A 30 12.76 7.84 -14.12
C SER A 30 13.84 8.92 -14.28
N ASN A 31 13.53 10.17 -13.93
CA ASN A 31 14.50 11.24 -13.82
C ASN A 31 14.98 11.40 -12.37
N HIS A 32 16.12 10.79 -12.07
CA HIS A 32 16.68 10.79 -10.71
C HIS A 32 17.02 12.20 -10.20
N VAL A 33 17.24 13.19 -11.08
CA VAL A 33 17.44 14.59 -10.66
C VAL A 33 16.20 15.15 -10.00
N LEU A 34 15.02 14.91 -10.58
CA LEU A 34 13.75 15.37 -9.99
C LEU A 34 13.47 14.68 -8.65
N ALA A 35 13.81 13.39 -8.54
CA ALA A 35 13.69 12.66 -7.27
C ALA A 35 14.69 13.16 -6.21
N ALA A 36 15.91 13.53 -6.61
CA ALA A 36 16.90 14.12 -5.71
C ALA A 36 16.46 15.50 -5.21
N GLU A 37 15.98 16.38 -6.09
CA GLU A 37 15.42 17.69 -5.74
C GLU A 37 14.25 17.56 -4.76
N ALA A 38 13.38 16.55 -4.95
CA ALA A 38 12.32 16.25 -4.00
C ALA A 38 12.86 15.78 -2.63
N ALA A 39 13.92 14.95 -2.62
CA ALA A 39 14.56 14.46 -1.40
C ALA A 39 15.28 15.56 -0.59
N GLU A 40 15.61 16.70 -1.21
CA GLU A 40 16.13 17.88 -0.50
C GLU A 40 15.11 18.46 0.49
N GLN A 41 13.81 18.23 0.28
CA GLN A 41 12.76 18.48 1.29
C GLN A 41 12.75 17.38 2.36
N THR A 42 13.91 17.15 2.98
CA THR A 42 14.26 16.00 3.82
C THR A 42 13.19 15.59 4.82
N GLY A 43 12.60 16.54 5.56
CA GLY A 43 11.56 16.26 6.54
C GLY A 43 10.27 15.69 5.94
N ARG A 44 9.80 16.28 4.82
CA ARG A 44 8.60 15.82 4.11
C ARG A 44 8.83 14.49 3.43
N TRP A 45 9.97 14.36 2.76
CA TRP A 45 10.39 13.14 2.08
C TRP A 45 10.45 11.97 3.07
N LEU A 46 11.21 12.12 4.16
CA LEU A 46 11.38 11.08 5.18
C LEU A 46 10.05 10.71 5.83
N ALA A 47 9.28 11.72 6.30
CA ALA A 47 8.02 11.47 6.97
C ALA A 47 7.02 10.75 6.07
N GLY A 48 6.88 11.20 4.81
CA GLY A 48 5.97 10.58 3.84
C GLY A 48 6.30 9.12 3.58
N HIS A 49 7.58 8.81 3.35
CA HIS A 49 8.03 7.43 3.12
C HIS A 49 7.86 6.53 4.35
N LEU A 50 8.21 7.01 5.55
CA LEU A 50 8.07 6.22 6.78
C LEU A 50 6.60 5.96 7.13
N ILE A 51 5.72 6.96 6.95
CA ILE A 51 4.29 6.79 7.18
C ILE A 51 3.70 5.80 6.16
N SER A 52 4.07 5.90 4.88
CA SER A 52 3.65 4.94 3.86
C SER A 52 4.17 3.52 4.15
N ALA A 53 5.42 3.37 4.60
CA ALA A 53 5.97 2.08 5.00
C ALA A 53 5.19 1.46 6.17
N ALA A 54 4.87 2.27 7.19
CA ALA A 54 4.04 1.84 8.30
C ALA A 54 2.61 1.46 7.86
N ALA A 55 2.04 2.19 6.90
CA ALA A 55 0.73 1.87 6.32
C ALA A 55 0.76 0.50 5.64
N PHE A 56 1.77 0.19 4.83
CA PHE A 56 1.90 -1.16 4.27
C PHE A 56 2.03 -2.23 5.35
N GLY A 57 2.75 -1.98 6.45
CA GLY A 57 2.72 -2.88 7.61
C GLY A 57 1.30 -3.10 8.17
N LEU A 58 0.50 -2.04 8.29
CA LEU A 58 -0.89 -2.10 8.76
C LEU A 58 -1.82 -2.87 7.81
N SER A 59 -1.52 -2.88 6.50
CA SER A 59 -2.30 -3.63 5.50
C SER A 59 -2.34 -5.14 5.78
N VAL A 60 -1.28 -5.70 6.39
CA VAL A 60 -1.21 -7.11 6.79
C VAL A 60 -2.20 -7.40 7.91
N TRP A 61 -2.31 -6.48 8.87
CA TRP A 61 -3.31 -6.58 9.93
C TRP A 61 -4.72 -6.44 9.35
N ALA A 62 -4.96 -5.46 8.48
CA ALA A 62 -6.24 -5.31 7.78
C ALA A 62 -6.66 -6.60 7.04
N ALA A 63 -5.73 -7.20 6.29
CA ALA A 63 -5.97 -8.47 5.59
C ALA A 63 -6.27 -9.63 6.53
N SER A 64 -5.56 -9.70 7.66
CA SER A 64 -5.78 -10.71 8.69
C SER A 64 -7.19 -10.60 9.31
N GLU A 65 -7.67 -9.39 9.54
CA GLU A 65 -9.03 -9.16 10.05
C GLU A 65 -10.11 -9.55 9.03
N ILE A 66 -9.92 -9.23 7.76
CA ILE A 66 -10.84 -9.65 6.69
C ILE A 66 -10.88 -11.19 6.61
N MET A 67 -9.73 -11.85 6.73
CA MET A 67 -9.65 -13.31 6.76
C MET A 67 -10.34 -13.93 7.99
N ALA A 68 -10.19 -13.30 9.16
CA ALA A 68 -10.86 -13.73 10.38
C ALA A 68 -12.38 -13.61 10.26
N GLU A 69 -12.88 -12.50 9.71
CA GLU A 69 -14.31 -12.29 9.48
C GLU A 69 -14.89 -13.28 8.46
N LEU A 70 -14.15 -13.59 7.40
CA LEU A 70 -14.54 -14.63 6.45
C LEU A 70 -14.72 -15.99 7.14
N ARG A 71 -13.80 -16.37 8.04
CA ARG A 71 -13.91 -17.59 8.85
C ARG A 71 -15.09 -17.53 9.81
N HIS A 72 -15.33 -16.39 10.45
CA HIS A 72 -16.46 -16.19 11.34
C HIS A 72 -17.80 -16.40 10.63
N ARG A 73 -17.90 -15.96 9.36
CA ARG A 73 -19.07 -16.19 8.48
C ARG A 73 -19.16 -17.60 7.90
N GLY A 74 -18.33 -18.54 8.36
CA GLY A 74 -18.33 -19.93 7.89
C GLY A 74 -17.65 -20.15 6.53
N SER A 75 -17.01 -19.13 5.96
CA SER A 75 -16.19 -19.31 4.77
C SER A 75 -14.86 -19.97 5.14
N LYS A 76 -14.26 -20.72 4.20
CA LYS A 76 -12.93 -21.30 4.33
C LYS A 76 -11.98 -20.63 3.34
N PRO A 77 -11.57 -19.37 3.59
CA PRO A 77 -10.70 -18.67 2.66
C PRO A 77 -9.33 -19.34 2.61
N GLU A 78 -8.78 -19.46 1.40
CA GLU A 78 -7.42 -19.95 1.21
C GLU A 78 -6.41 -19.05 1.95
N PRO A 79 -5.33 -19.60 2.54
CA PRO A 79 -4.33 -18.80 3.24
C PRO A 79 -3.42 -18.00 2.29
N THR A 80 -3.34 -18.39 1.02
CA THR A 80 -2.43 -17.83 0.01
C THR A 80 -2.54 -16.31 -0.15
N PRO A 81 -3.74 -15.70 -0.25
CA PRO A 81 -3.89 -14.24 -0.29
C PRO A 81 -3.20 -13.51 0.85
N LEU A 82 -3.33 -14.00 2.09
CA LEU A 82 -2.72 -13.36 3.25
C LEU A 82 -1.19 -13.49 3.22
N LEU A 83 -0.66 -14.64 2.80
CA LEU A 83 0.79 -14.84 2.63
C LEU A 83 1.36 -13.86 1.60
N LEU A 84 0.71 -13.77 0.44
CA LEU A 84 1.14 -12.88 -0.65
C LEU A 84 1.06 -11.41 -0.25
N ILE A 85 -0.02 -10.99 0.42
CA ILE A 85 -0.15 -9.64 0.99
C ILE A 85 0.98 -9.38 2.00
N SER A 86 1.27 -10.32 2.89
CA SER A 86 2.30 -10.16 3.91
C SER A 86 3.69 -9.98 3.30
N LEU A 87 4.03 -10.80 2.31
CA LEU A 87 5.32 -10.69 1.61
C LEU A 87 5.40 -9.39 0.81
N GLY A 88 4.36 -9.06 0.04
CA GLY A 88 4.32 -7.82 -0.73
C GLY A 88 4.38 -6.57 0.16
N ALA A 89 3.62 -6.54 1.25
CA ALA A 89 3.64 -5.45 2.22
C ALA A 89 5.00 -5.28 2.90
N ALA A 90 5.66 -6.38 3.26
CA ALA A 90 7.01 -6.33 3.83
C ALA A 90 8.02 -5.75 2.84
N LEU A 91 7.94 -6.13 1.57
CA LEU A 91 8.79 -5.57 0.51
C LEU A 91 8.49 -4.09 0.26
N TYR A 92 7.22 -3.68 0.20
CA TYR A 92 6.83 -2.28 0.10
C TYR A 92 7.37 -1.46 1.28
N ALA A 93 7.21 -1.95 2.50
CA ALA A 93 7.71 -1.27 3.69
C ALA A 93 9.24 -1.13 3.68
N ALA A 94 9.96 -2.18 3.25
CA ALA A 94 11.41 -2.15 3.13
C ALA A 94 11.88 -1.18 2.02
N GLY A 95 11.25 -1.23 0.84
CA GLY A 95 11.54 -0.34 -0.28
C GLY A 95 11.29 1.12 0.07
N LEU A 96 10.12 1.45 0.63
CA LEU A 96 9.78 2.80 1.07
C LEU A 96 10.70 3.28 2.20
N GLY A 97 11.06 2.40 3.14
CA GLY A 97 12.01 2.73 4.18
C GLY A 97 13.40 3.08 3.62
N ALA A 98 13.89 2.29 2.67
CA ALA A 98 15.16 2.55 2.00
C ALA A 98 15.12 3.88 1.22
N ASP A 99 14.08 4.09 0.40
CA ASP A 99 13.89 5.31 -0.38
C ASP A 99 13.68 6.55 0.51
N GLY A 100 13.04 6.40 1.67
CA GLY A 100 12.85 7.50 2.61
C GLY A 100 14.14 7.89 3.34
N ILE A 101 14.93 6.91 3.77
CA ILE A 101 16.08 7.13 4.66
C ILE A 101 17.35 7.44 3.87
N ALA A 102 17.66 6.66 2.82
CA ALA A 102 18.98 6.71 2.19
C ALA A 102 19.30 8.04 1.48
N PRO A 103 18.39 8.63 0.66
CA PRO A 103 18.60 9.96 0.08
C PRO A 103 18.84 11.04 1.14
N VAL A 104 18.10 10.98 2.24
CA VAL A 104 18.23 11.94 3.35
C VAL A 104 19.55 11.77 4.09
N ALA A 105 19.95 10.52 4.37
CA ALA A 105 21.22 10.22 5.02
C ALA A 105 22.41 10.71 4.17
N LEU A 106 22.36 10.52 2.85
CA LEU A 106 23.37 11.06 1.94
C LEU A 106 23.42 12.58 2.01
N ASN A 107 22.27 13.26 1.89
CA ASN A 107 22.19 14.71 1.94
C ASN A 107 22.78 15.27 3.26
N VAL A 108 22.40 14.68 4.40
CA VAL A 108 22.91 15.08 5.72
C VAL A 108 24.41 14.84 5.86
N SER A 109 24.96 13.84 5.17
CA SER A 109 26.41 13.56 5.13
C SER A 109 27.21 14.45 4.15
N GLY A 110 26.54 15.39 3.46
CA GLY A 110 27.17 16.24 2.44
C GLY A 110 27.37 15.57 1.08
N ASN A 111 26.77 14.40 0.87
CA ASN A 111 26.80 13.68 -0.40
C ASN A 111 25.51 13.92 -1.19
N SER A 112 25.58 13.83 -2.52
CA SER A 112 24.39 13.99 -3.36
C SER A 112 23.43 12.79 -3.21
N PRO A 113 22.11 13.03 -2.97
CA PRO A 113 21.08 11.99 -3.00
C PRO A 113 21.03 11.19 -4.31
N LEU A 114 21.48 11.79 -5.42
CA LEU A 114 21.57 11.15 -6.73
C LEU A 114 22.37 9.84 -6.69
N ALA A 115 23.42 9.77 -5.87
CA ALA A 115 24.26 8.58 -5.79
C ALA A 115 23.48 7.32 -5.36
N PHE A 116 22.45 7.47 -4.52
CA PHE A 116 21.56 6.37 -4.16
C PHE A 116 20.59 6.03 -5.29
N LEU A 117 19.97 7.05 -5.89
CA LEU A 117 18.95 6.89 -6.93
C LEU A 117 19.55 6.24 -8.20
N ASP A 118 20.74 6.65 -8.61
CA ASP A 118 21.47 6.08 -9.75
C ASP A 118 21.88 4.62 -9.51
N GLY A 119 22.16 4.24 -8.26
CA GLY A 119 22.43 2.86 -7.84
C GLY A 119 21.17 2.05 -7.50
N GLY A 120 19.99 2.67 -7.55
CA GLY A 120 18.75 2.21 -6.92
C GLY A 120 17.99 1.10 -7.65
N ILE A 121 18.56 0.48 -8.69
CA ILE A 121 17.87 -0.54 -9.51
C ILE A 121 17.28 -1.70 -8.69
N TRP A 122 17.92 -2.02 -7.56
CA TRP A 122 17.44 -3.04 -6.62
C TRP A 122 16.16 -2.60 -5.90
N VAL A 123 16.01 -1.32 -5.56
CA VAL A 123 14.80 -0.78 -4.94
C VAL A 123 13.62 -0.84 -5.92
N THR A 124 13.85 -0.48 -7.18
CA THR A 124 12.84 -0.66 -8.25
C THR A 124 12.42 -2.13 -8.38
N GLY A 125 13.37 -3.06 -8.38
CA GLY A 125 13.08 -4.49 -8.41
C GLY A 125 12.27 -4.97 -7.19
N VAL A 126 12.58 -4.47 -6.00
CA VAL A 126 11.82 -4.72 -4.77
C VAL A 126 10.38 -4.22 -4.90
N PHE A 127 10.15 -3.02 -5.42
CA PHE A 127 8.80 -2.48 -5.63
C PHE A 127 7.99 -3.24 -6.68
N ILE A 128 8.61 -3.68 -7.78
CA ILE A 128 7.94 -4.52 -8.77
C ILE A 128 7.47 -5.82 -8.13
N LEU A 129 8.35 -6.51 -7.40
CA LEU A 129 8.00 -7.75 -6.72
C LEU A 129 6.95 -7.52 -5.64
N ALA A 130 7.06 -6.43 -4.87
CA ALA A 130 6.09 -6.02 -3.88
C ALA A 130 4.70 -5.82 -4.50
N THR A 131 4.61 -5.08 -5.61
CA THR A 131 3.38 -4.80 -6.35
C THR A 131 2.72 -6.10 -6.84
N LEU A 132 3.50 -7.01 -7.42
CA LEU A 132 2.99 -8.28 -7.93
C LEU A 132 2.45 -9.16 -6.81
N LEU A 133 3.23 -9.35 -5.74
CA LEU A 133 2.81 -10.19 -4.61
C LEU A 133 1.61 -9.58 -3.89
N PHE A 134 1.67 -8.30 -3.55
CA PHE A 134 0.60 -7.59 -2.87
C PHE A 134 -0.68 -7.55 -3.71
N GLY A 135 -0.57 -7.19 -5.00
CA GLY A 135 -1.69 -7.08 -5.93
C GLY A 135 -2.40 -8.42 -6.15
N VAL A 136 -1.65 -9.49 -6.43
CA VAL A 136 -2.24 -10.84 -6.57
C VAL A 136 -2.91 -11.29 -5.27
N GLY A 137 -2.25 -11.06 -4.13
CA GLY A 137 -2.83 -11.35 -2.82
C GLY A 137 -4.13 -10.57 -2.57
N LEU A 138 -4.15 -9.27 -2.88
CA LEU A 138 -5.30 -8.40 -2.69
C LEU A 138 -6.48 -8.76 -3.60
N ILE A 139 -6.22 -9.14 -4.85
CA ILE A 139 -7.25 -9.64 -5.77
C ILE A 139 -7.86 -10.94 -5.21
N GLY A 140 -7.03 -11.85 -4.71
CA GLY A 140 -7.48 -13.09 -4.06
C GLY A 140 -8.34 -12.84 -2.80
N LEU A 141 -7.90 -11.91 -1.94
CA LEU A 141 -8.63 -11.52 -0.74
C LEU A 141 -9.97 -10.86 -1.09
N THR A 142 -9.97 -9.94 -2.05
CA THR A 142 -11.18 -9.28 -2.55
C THR A 142 -12.18 -10.28 -3.12
N ARG A 143 -11.73 -11.24 -3.93
CA ARG A 143 -12.60 -12.33 -4.42
C ARG A 143 -13.22 -13.13 -3.27
N SER A 144 -12.43 -13.42 -2.24
CA SER A 144 -12.91 -14.14 -1.05
C SER A 144 -13.93 -13.31 -0.27
N ALA A 145 -13.68 -12.01 -0.08
CA ALA A 145 -14.60 -11.06 0.57
C ALA A 145 -15.95 -10.95 -0.18
N ILE A 146 -15.92 -10.91 -1.51
CA ILE A 146 -17.12 -10.86 -2.34
C ILE A 146 -17.92 -12.17 -2.25
N ARG A 147 -17.25 -13.32 -2.36
CA ARG A 147 -17.88 -14.65 -2.30
C ARG A 147 -18.43 -14.98 -0.91
N GLY A 148 -17.71 -14.58 0.15
CA GLY A 148 -18.12 -14.72 1.54
C GLY A 148 -19.18 -13.72 2.00
N GLY A 149 -19.67 -12.86 1.09
CA GLY A 149 -20.77 -11.94 1.37
C GLY A 149 -20.42 -10.74 2.25
N ILE A 150 -19.14 -10.45 2.48
CA ILE A 150 -18.71 -9.21 3.17
C ILE A 150 -19.04 -8.00 2.30
N ILE A 151 -18.79 -8.09 1.00
CA ILE A 151 -19.13 -7.03 0.04
C ILE A 151 -20.27 -7.50 -0.87
N THR A 152 -21.32 -6.68 -0.99
CA THR A 152 -22.54 -6.97 -1.76
C THR A 152 -22.94 -5.81 -2.66
N GLY A 153 -23.82 -6.07 -3.64
CA GLY A 153 -24.33 -5.05 -4.56
C GLY A 153 -23.25 -4.36 -5.40
N ILE A 154 -23.43 -3.06 -5.66
CA ILE A 154 -22.55 -2.23 -6.50
C ILE A 154 -21.11 -2.15 -5.94
N TRP A 155 -20.94 -2.25 -4.62
CA TRP A 155 -19.65 -2.18 -3.95
C TRP A 155 -18.69 -3.28 -4.41
N ARG A 156 -19.19 -4.43 -4.88
CA ARG A 156 -18.36 -5.52 -5.42
C ARG A 156 -17.49 -5.04 -6.58
N TYR A 157 -18.06 -4.25 -7.48
CA TYR A 157 -17.37 -3.76 -8.67
C TYR A 157 -16.37 -2.66 -8.31
N ILE A 158 -16.73 -1.76 -7.40
CA ILE A 158 -15.85 -0.70 -6.91
C ILE A 158 -14.61 -1.30 -6.25
N VAL A 159 -14.80 -2.22 -5.30
CA VAL A 159 -13.70 -2.85 -4.56
C VAL A 159 -12.83 -3.68 -5.50
N PHE A 160 -13.41 -4.48 -6.41
CA PHE A 160 -12.64 -5.29 -7.34
C PHE A 160 -11.86 -4.45 -8.37
N GLY A 161 -12.49 -3.42 -8.94
CA GLY A 161 -11.82 -2.48 -9.84
C GLY A 161 -10.70 -1.72 -9.15
N SER A 162 -10.90 -1.30 -7.89
CA SER A 162 -9.88 -0.65 -7.09
C SER A 162 -8.71 -1.59 -6.76
N ALA A 163 -8.98 -2.88 -6.51
CA ALA A 163 -7.91 -3.87 -6.28
C ALA A 163 -7.04 -4.08 -7.54
N ILE A 164 -7.66 -4.05 -8.73
CA ILE A 164 -6.91 -4.08 -10.01
C ILE A 164 -6.10 -2.79 -10.17
N ALA A 165 -6.71 -1.63 -9.90
CA ALA A 165 -6.01 -0.35 -9.98
C ALA A 165 -4.77 -0.32 -9.08
N LEU A 166 -4.86 -0.84 -7.86
CA LEU A 166 -3.74 -0.90 -6.91
C LEU A 166 -2.56 -1.74 -7.45
N MET A 167 -2.84 -2.76 -8.27
CA MET A 167 -1.79 -3.54 -8.93
C MET A 167 -1.17 -2.82 -10.14
N VAL A 168 -1.93 -1.99 -10.85
CA VAL A 168 -1.51 -1.40 -12.14
C VAL A 168 -0.92 -0.01 -11.98
N VAL A 169 -1.48 0.81 -11.09
CA VAL A 169 -1.07 2.22 -10.91
C VAL A 169 0.41 2.39 -10.56
N PRO A 170 1.06 1.51 -9.77
CA PRO A 170 2.51 1.61 -9.52
C PRO A 170 3.37 1.56 -10.78
N ALA A 171 2.84 1.11 -11.93
CA ALA A 171 3.53 1.17 -13.21
C ALA A 171 3.61 2.58 -13.82
N ILE A 172 2.94 3.58 -13.22
CA ILE A 172 3.05 4.99 -13.60
C ILE A 172 4.21 5.59 -12.78
N PRO A 173 5.39 5.85 -13.36
CA PRO A 173 6.58 6.28 -12.63
C PRO A 173 6.51 7.77 -12.28
N SER A 174 5.49 8.19 -11.54
CA SER A 174 5.29 9.58 -11.10
C SER A 174 4.62 9.63 -9.73
N GLY A 175 4.70 10.77 -9.06
CA GLY A 175 3.95 11.05 -7.83
C GLY A 175 2.43 10.91 -8.02
N TYR A 176 1.92 11.12 -9.24
CA TYR A 176 0.51 10.86 -9.57
C TYR A 176 0.15 9.37 -9.52
N GLY A 177 1.11 8.48 -9.80
CA GLY A 177 0.98 7.05 -9.53
C GLY A 177 0.73 6.78 -8.05
N LEU A 178 1.55 7.36 -7.16
CA LEU A 178 1.36 7.20 -5.72
C LEU A 178 -0.01 7.70 -5.24
N PHE A 179 -0.51 8.82 -5.78
CA PHE A 179 -1.88 9.28 -5.49
C PHE A 179 -2.94 8.28 -5.96
N GLY A 180 -2.79 7.73 -7.16
CA GLY A 180 -3.70 6.70 -7.65
C GLY A 180 -3.67 5.43 -6.80
N GLU A 181 -2.52 5.05 -6.26
CA GLU A 181 -2.38 3.92 -5.33
C GLU A 181 -3.12 4.17 -4.02
N ALA A 182 -2.97 5.36 -3.42
CA ALA A 182 -3.72 5.75 -2.23
C ALA A 182 -5.24 5.77 -2.47
N LEU A 183 -5.69 6.30 -3.61
CA LEU A 183 -7.09 6.30 -4.01
C LEU A 183 -7.64 4.87 -4.23
N ALA A 184 -6.85 4.01 -4.87
CA ALA A 184 -7.20 2.61 -5.04
C ALA A 184 -7.31 1.89 -3.69
N ALA A 185 -6.39 2.14 -2.76
CA ALA A 185 -6.47 1.59 -1.40
C ALA A 185 -7.75 2.04 -0.68
N LEU A 186 -8.11 3.32 -0.78
CA LEU A 186 -9.39 3.82 -0.25
C LEU A 186 -10.58 3.09 -0.86
N GLY A 187 -10.59 2.91 -2.19
CA GLY A 187 -11.65 2.20 -2.92
C GLY A 187 -11.81 0.72 -2.56
N VAL A 188 -10.75 0.06 -2.10
CA VAL A 188 -10.82 -1.33 -1.61
C VAL A 188 -11.25 -1.37 -0.15
N PHE A 189 -10.49 -0.70 0.72
CA PHE A 189 -10.51 -0.97 2.15
C PHE A 189 -11.61 -0.19 2.88
N ILE A 190 -11.99 1.01 2.44
CA ILE A 190 -13.07 1.77 3.08
C ILE A 190 -14.43 1.05 2.97
N PRO A 191 -14.87 0.57 1.79
CA PRO A 191 -16.10 -0.21 1.70
C PRO A 191 -16.05 -1.51 2.52
N MET A 192 -14.91 -2.20 2.54
CA MET A 192 -14.73 -3.41 3.36
C MET A 192 -14.86 -3.11 4.86
N GLY A 193 -14.22 -2.05 5.34
CA GLY A 193 -14.29 -1.63 6.74
C GLY A 193 -15.71 -1.30 7.17
N PHE A 194 -16.45 -0.54 6.35
CA PHE A 194 -17.85 -0.22 6.65
C PHE A 194 -18.77 -1.44 6.61
N SER A 195 -18.58 -2.37 5.66
CA SER A 195 -19.34 -3.61 5.61
C SER A 195 -19.14 -4.47 6.86
N MET A 196 -17.92 -4.53 7.39
CA MET A 196 -17.59 -5.32 8.57
C MET A 196 -17.99 -4.65 9.90
N ALA A 197 -18.18 -3.33 9.90
CA ALA A 197 -18.61 -2.59 11.09
C ALA A 197 -20.11 -2.69 11.37
N ARG A 198 -20.92 -3.17 10.42
CA ARG A 198 -22.38 -3.29 10.57
C ARG A 198 -22.73 -4.49 11.46
N PRO A 199 -23.63 -4.34 12.46
CA PRO A 199 -24.18 -5.49 13.17
C PRO A 199 -24.95 -6.38 12.18
N ASN A 200 -24.65 -7.68 12.17
CA ASN A 200 -25.52 -8.68 11.54
C ASN A 200 -26.76 -8.91 12.41
#